data_AF-A0A357SZL6-F1
#
_entry.id   AF-A0A357SZL6-F1
#
_cell.length_a   1.000
_cell.length_b   1.000
_cell.length_c   1.000
_cell.angle_alpha   90.00
_cell.angle_beta   90.00
_cell.angle_gamma   90.00
#
_symmetry.space_group_name_H-M   'P 1'
#
loop_
_entity.id
_entity.type
_entity.pdbx_description
1 polymer ?
#
loop_
_entity_poly.entity_id
_entity_poly.type
_entity_poly.pdbx_seq_one_letter_code
_entity_poly.pdbx_strand_id
1 'polypeptide(L)'
;MRKGSLVLTWVILMSLCLVGAASPQVVIRHWQHHHESRTPVLESVAKEFEKRNPGVTIEFEPIPYDAYFDKLLTALASKTGPDVFQVPMGFGIEMSRSGLLAPVPESVFTTKEIEASFLPWTVSQFKYNGKYYGLPTDVQTLVMFVNDTLLKEAGLDPNKPPRTWSELIEQSRIVTKRDKSGKIIQGGLDTRYKWAVIN
;
A
#
# COMPACT_ATOMS: atom_id res chain seq x y z
N MET A 1 20.11 85.66 26.03
CA MET A 1 18.68 85.27 25.89
C MET A 1 18.59 84.43 24.62
N ARG A 2 18.26 83.13 24.53
CA ARG A 2 17.65 82.05 25.34
C ARG A 2 18.48 80.76 25.03
N LYS A 3 19.09 80.06 25.98
CA LYS A 3 18.65 78.83 26.69
C LYS A 3 18.07 77.70 25.82
N GLY A 4 18.71 76.52 25.85
CA GLY A 4 18.06 75.21 25.59
C GLY A 4 18.97 74.07 25.11
N SER A 5 19.61 73.34 26.02
CA SER A 5 20.17 71.99 25.79
C SER A 5 19.05 70.95 25.59
N LEU A 6 19.25 69.88 24.80
CA LEU A 6 18.76 68.50 25.06
C LEU A 6 19.22 67.57 23.92
N VAL A 7 20.27 66.78 24.14
CA VAL A 7 20.26 65.33 24.48
C VAL A 7 20.04 64.41 23.26
N LEU A 8 21.14 63.71 23.00
CA LEU A 8 21.34 62.55 22.16
C LEU A 8 20.43 61.39 22.58
N THR A 9 19.65 60.80 21.66
CA THR A 9 19.25 59.38 21.79
C THR A 9 19.07 58.78 20.39
N TRP A 10 20.12 58.08 19.95
CA TRP A 10 20.04 57.12 18.85
C TRP A 10 19.21 55.93 19.32
N VAL A 11 18.01 55.74 18.75
CA VAL A 11 17.29 54.48 18.87
C VAL A 11 17.46 53.74 17.54
N ILE A 12 18.50 52.90 17.48
CA ILE A 12 18.62 51.84 16.48
C ILE A 12 17.57 50.80 16.87
N LEU A 13 16.42 50.80 16.19
CA LEU A 13 15.51 49.67 16.21
C LEU A 13 16.15 48.55 15.39
N MET A 14 16.99 47.76 16.05
CA MET A 14 17.49 46.50 15.51
C MET A 14 16.32 45.51 15.54
N SER A 15 15.45 45.59 14.53
CA SER A 15 14.48 44.54 14.24
C SER A 15 15.27 43.27 13.91
N LEU A 16 15.47 42.47 14.95
CA LEU A 16 15.94 41.10 14.85
C LEU A 16 14.84 40.33 14.09
N CYS A 17 14.90 40.34 12.77
CA CYS A 17 14.24 39.32 11.98
C CYS A 17 14.90 37.99 12.35
N LEU A 18 14.34 37.30 13.35
CA LEU A 18 14.40 35.85 13.39
C LEU A 18 13.67 35.36 12.13
N VAL A 19 14.37 35.37 11.00
CA VAL A 19 14.09 34.42 9.94
C VAL A 19 14.51 33.08 10.55
N GLY A 20 13.59 32.44 11.27
CA GLY A 20 13.73 31.03 11.55
C GLY A 20 13.87 30.37 10.19
N ALA A 21 15.06 29.83 9.91
CA ALA A 21 15.27 29.02 8.72
C ALA A 21 14.26 27.87 8.82
N ALA A 22 13.16 27.97 8.07
CA ALA A 22 12.26 26.86 7.89
C ALA A 22 13.11 25.75 7.29
N SER A 23 13.33 24.67 8.05
CA SER A 23 14.01 23.48 7.55
C SER A 23 13.37 23.11 6.22
N PRO A 24 14.17 22.83 5.16
CA PRO A 24 13.62 22.53 3.85
C PRO A 24 12.62 21.39 3.97
N GLN A 25 11.40 21.62 3.49
CA GLN A 25 10.34 20.63 3.52
C GLN A 25 10.73 19.45 2.61
N VAL A 26 10.81 18.27 3.19
CA VAL A 26 11.04 17.01 2.45
C VAL A 26 9.68 16.44 2.08
N VAL A 27 9.41 16.34 0.79
CA VAL A 27 8.17 15.71 0.28
C VAL A 27 8.52 14.30 -0.20
N ILE A 28 7.85 13.30 0.35
CA ILE A 28 7.96 11.89 -0.04
C ILE A 28 6.72 11.53 -0.84
N ARG A 29 6.87 11.28 -2.14
CA ARG A 29 5.80 10.77 -2.99
C ARG A 29 5.68 9.27 -2.78
N HIS A 30 4.53 8.82 -2.29
CA HIS A 30 4.24 7.42 -2.03
C HIS A 30 3.12 6.92 -2.92
N TRP A 31 3.43 6.02 -3.85
CA TRP A 31 2.44 5.44 -4.75
C TRP A 31 2.02 4.04 -4.35
N GLN A 32 0.71 3.82 -4.43
CA GLN A 32 0.03 2.56 -4.30
C GLN A 32 -1.35 2.69 -4.92
N HIS A 33 -2.01 1.57 -5.20
CA HIS A 33 -3.39 1.65 -5.66
C HIS A 33 -4.31 2.16 -4.54
N HIS A 34 -5.30 2.96 -4.93
CA HIS A 34 -6.36 3.41 -4.05
C HIS A 34 -7.33 2.27 -3.75
N HIS A 35 -7.73 2.15 -2.49
CA HIS A 35 -8.81 1.26 -2.08
C HIS A 35 -9.51 1.88 -0.87
N GLU A 36 -10.85 1.96 -0.92
CA GLU A 36 -11.67 2.70 0.03
C GLU A 36 -11.41 2.31 1.50
N SER A 37 -11.13 1.03 1.77
CA SER A 37 -10.83 0.56 3.12
C SER A 37 -9.38 0.73 3.56
N ARG A 38 -8.42 0.83 2.63
CA ARG A 38 -6.98 0.79 2.94
C ARG A 38 -6.36 2.18 2.94
N THR A 39 -6.77 3.05 2.01
CA THR A 39 -6.23 4.40 1.89
C THR A 39 -6.36 5.22 3.18
N PRO A 40 -7.51 5.26 3.88
CA PRO A 40 -7.62 6.03 5.13
C PRO A 40 -6.67 5.56 6.24
N VAL A 41 -6.39 4.25 6.29
CA VAL A 41 -5.43 3.70 7.28
C VAL A 41 -4.03 4.21 6.99
N LEU A 42 -3.61 4.25 5.72
CA LEU A 42 -2.27 4.67 5.34
C LEU A 42 -2.08 6.17 5.47
N GLU A 43 -3.12 6.96 5.20
CA GLU A 43 -3.14 8.39 5.52
C GLU A 43 -2.99 8.63 7.02
N SER A 44 -3.62 7.80 7.87
CA SER A 44 -3.45 7.90 9.32
C SER A 44 -2.02 7.56 9.76
N VAL A 45 -1.41 6.53 9.17
CA VAL A 45 -0.01 6.15 9.46
C VAL A 45 0.94 7.25 8.99
N ALA A 46 0.69 7.84 7.82
CA ALA A 46 1.48 8.96 7.30
C ALA A 46 1.40 10.18 8.22
N LYS A 47 0.21 10.56 8.68
CA LYS A 47 0.03 11.68 9.63
C LYS A 47 0.82 11.46 10.93
N GLU A 48 0.81 10.24 11.46
CA GLU A 48 1.61 9.90 12.65
C GLU A 48 3.12 9.96 12.36
N PHE A 49 3.55 9.56 11.16
CA PHE A 49 4.94 9.69 10.73
C PHE A 49 5.35 11.16 10.61
N GLU A 50 4.56 12.00 9.93
CA GLU A 50 4.82 13.44 9.76
C GLU A 50 4.88 14.17 11.10
N LYS A 51 4.00 13.81 12.05
CA LYS A 51 4.01 14.37 13.41
C LYS A 51 5.32 14.06 14.16
N ARG A 52 5.92 12.90 13.92
CA ARG A 52 7.20 12.49 14.53
C ARG A 52 8.41 13.01 13.77
N ASN A 53 8.23 13.47 12.54
CA ASN A 53 9.29 13.94 11.66
C ASN A 53 8.94 15.34 11.11
N PRO A 54 9.05 16.41 11.93
CA PRO A 54 8.74 17.76 11.49
C PRO A 54 9.53 18.15 10.25
N GLY A 55 8.83 18.73 9.26
CA GLY A 55 9.42 19.10 7.96
C GLY A 55 9.33 18.00 6.91
N VAL A 56 8.80 16.82 7.22
CA VAL A 56 8.47 15.79 6.22
C VAL A 56 6.98 15.81 5.89
N THR A 57 6.64 15.62 4.62
CA THR A 57 5.27 15.45 4.13
C THR A 57 5.21 14.23 3.24
N ILE A 58 4.18 13.39 3.40
CA ILE A 58 3.92 12.21 2.58
C ILE A 58 2.74 12.50 1.66
N GLU A 59 2.99 12.47 0.35
CA GLU A 59 1.96 12.67 -0.65
C GLU A 59 1.53 11.34 -1.26
N PHE A 60 0.26 11.02 -1.10
CA PHE A 60 -0.38 9.91 -1.79
C PHE A 60 -1.09 10.40 -3.05
N GLU A 61 -0.98 9.64 -4.12
CA GLU A 61 -1.77 9.86 -5.32
C GLU A 61 -2.91 8.82 -5.41
N PRO A 62 -4.17 9.22 -5.64
CA PRO A 62 -5.29 8.29 -5.73
C PRO A 62 -5.31 7.58 -7.10
N ILE A 63 -4.47 6.56 -7.25
CA ILE A 63 -4.33 5.81 -8.51
C ILE A 63 -5.25 4.58 -8.48
N PRO A 64 -6.19 4.40 -9.42
CA PRO A 64 -7.03 3.19 -9.49
C PRO A 64 -6.22 1.90 -9.66
N TYR A 65 -6.70 0.79 -9.08
CA TYR A 65 -6.01 -0.52 -9.15
C TYR A 65 -5.63 -0.93 -10.58
N ASP A 66 -6.59 -0.88 -11.51
CA ASP A 66 -6.39 -1.32 -12.90
C ASP A 66 -5.36 -0.47 -13.67
N ALA A 67 -5.15 0.78 -13.27
CA ALA A 67 -4.21 1.70 -13.92
C ALA A 67 -2.85 1.80 -13.20
N TYR A 68 -2.76 1.27 -11.97
CA TYR A 68 -1.66 1.52 -11.07
C TYR A 68 -0.33 1.00 -11.61
N PHE A 69 -0.29 -0.26 -12.02
CA PHE A 69 0.97 -0.92 -12.35
C PHE A 69 1.56 -0.38 -13.67
N ASP A 70 0.71 -0.18 -14.69
CA ASP A 70 1.14 0.42 -15.97
C ASP A 70 1.69 1.84 -15.79
N LYS A 71 1.02 2.65 -14.95
CA LYS A 71 1.49 3.98 -14.62
C LYS A 71 2.84 3.95 -13.91
N LEU A 72 2.99 3.07 -12.91
CA LEU A 72 4.24 2.91 -12.17
C LEU A 72 5.39 2.53 -13.10
N LEU A 73 5.21 1.49 -13.93
CA LEU A 73 6.25 1.04 -14.86
C LEU A 73 6.66 2.14 -15.84
N THR A 74 5.69 2.87 -16.39
CA THR A 74 5.95 4.01 -17.27
C THR A 74 6.79 5.09 -16.57
N ALA A 75 6.42 5.46 -15.33
CA ALA A 75 7.12 6.47 -14.56
C ALA A 75 8.53 6.04 -14.14
N LEU A 76 8.72 4.76 -13.81
CA LEU A 76 10.04 4.19 -13.49
C LEU A 76 10.95 4.19 -14.72
N ALA A 77 10.43 3.82 -15.90
CA ALA A 77 11.18 3.84 -17.15
C ALA A 77 11.63 5.26 -17.54
N SER A 78 10.81 6.29 -17.29
CA SER A 78 11.16 7.70 -17.50
C SER A 78 11.95 8.32 -16.35
N LYS A 79 12.27 7.58 -15.29
CA LYS A 79 12.93 8.09 -14.07
C LYS A 79 12.18 9.24 -13.39
N THR A 80 10.86 9.29 -13.54
CA THR A 80 9.96 10.26 -12.89
C THR A 80 9.07 9.61 -11.84
N GLY A 81 9.35 8.34 -11.51
CA GLY A 81 8.63 7.55 -10.52
C GLY A 81 8.64 8.16 -9.10
N PRO A 82 7.82 7.61 -8.21
CA PRO A 82 7.69 8.03 -6.82
C PRO A 82 8.93 7.65 -5.98
N ASP A 83 9.02 8.18 -4.77
CA ASP A 83 10.12 7.90 -3.84
C ASP A 83 9.90 6.56 -3.10
N VAL A 84 8.63 6.22 -2.82
CA VAL A 84 8.20 4.95 -2.23
C VAL A 84 7.06 4.40 -3.06
N PHE A 85 7.05 3.09 -3.32
CA PHE A 85 5.94 2.47 -4.04
C PHE A 85 5.72 1.00 -3.72
N GLN A 86 4.50 0.53 -3.95
CA GLN A 86 4.12 -0.86 -3.81
C GLN A 86 4.24 -1.61 -5.15
N VAL A 87 4.74 -2.84 -5.14
CA VAL A 87 4.67 -3.76 -6.28
C VAL A 87 4.06 -5.09 -5.85
N PRO A 88 3.38 -5.84 -6.74
CA PRO A 88 3.00 -7.22 -6.44
C PRO A 88 4.26 -8.06 -6.18
N MET A 89 4.18 -8.99 -5.22
CA MET A 89 5.31 -9.84 -4.81
C MET A 89 5.98 -10.56 -6.00
N GLY A 90 5.19 -10.98 -6.99
CA GLY A 90 5.70 -11.67 -8.19
C GLY A 90 6.69 -10.86 -9.04
N PHE A 91 6.73 -9.53 -8.88
CA PHE A 91 7.68 -8.64 -9.57
C PHE A 91 8.91 -8.30 -8.72
N GLY A 92 8.99 -8.77 -7.46
CA GLY A 92 10.05 -8.37 -6.53
C GLY A 92 11.45 -8.63 -7.08
N ILE A 93 11.67 -9.81 -7.68
CA ILE A 93 13.02 -10.21 -8.15
C ILE A 93 13.42 -9.45 -9.41
N GLU A 94 12.48 -9.21 -10.31
CA GLU A 94 12.70 -8.40 -11.52
C GLU A 94 13.04 -6.96 -11.13
N MET A 95 12.25 -6.36 -10.23
CA MET A 95 12.47 -5.00 -9.74
C MET A 95 13.81 -4.87 -9.02
N SER A 96 14.19 -5.85 -8.19
CA SER A 96 15.49 -5.87 -7.49
C SER A 96 16.68 -5.93 -8.46
N ARG A 97 16.50 -6.50 -9.65
CA ARG A 97 17.53 -6.63 -10.69
C ARG A 97 17.54 -5.46 -11.68
N SER A 98 16.49 -4.64 -11.69
CA SER A 98 16.28 -3.56 -12.67
C SER A 98 17.32 -2.44 -12.61
N GLY A 99 17.98 -2.27 -11.46
CA GLY A 99 18.84 -1.11 -11.18
C GLY A 99 18.08 0.20 -10.93
N LEU A 100 16.75 0.14 -10.81
CA LEU A 100 15.88 1.30 -10.54
C LEU A 100 15.62 1.52 -9.05
N LEU A 101 15.96 0.54 -8.21
CA LEU A 101 15.73 0.57 -6.77
C LEU A 101 17.02 0.86 -6.00
N ALA A 102 16.92 1.71 -4.98
CA ALA A 102 17.93 1.78 -3.94
C ALA A 102 17.80 0.55 -3.01
N PRO A 103 18.91 -0.05 -2.54
CA PRO A 103 18.84 -1.08 -1.52
C PRO A 103 18.31 -0.48 -0.20
N VAL A 104 17.63 -1.31 0.59
CA VAL A 104 17.28 -0.95 1.97
C VAL A 104 18.58 -0.60 2.71
N PRO A 105 18.69 0.60 3.30
CA PRO A 105 19.93 1.00 3.95
C PRO A 105 20.20 0.11 5.17
N GLU A 106 21.40 -0.48 5.23
CA GLU A 106 21.84 -1.30 6.39
C GLU A 106 21.88 -0.49 7.70
N SER A 107 21.93 0.84 7.63
CA SER A 107 21.82 1.73 8.80
C SER A 107 20.41 1.82 9.39
N VAL A 108 19.39 1.41 8.62
CA VAL A 108 17.98 1.43 9.04
C VAL A 108 17.49 0.02 9.34
N PHE A 109 17.82 -0.94 8.49
CA PHE A 109 17.43 -2.33 8.65
C PHE A 109 18.52 -3.23 8.07
N THR A 110 19.20 -3.98 8.92
CA THR A 110 20.24 -4.90 8.48
C THR A 110 19.63 -6.12 7.79
N THR A 111 20.39 -6.75 6.89
CA THR A 111 19.98 -8.02 6.25
C THR A 111 19.53 -9.07 7.29
N LYS A 112 20.23 -9.15 8.43
CA LYS A 112 19.89 -10.09 9.53
C LYS A 112 18.57 -9.72 10.21
N GLU A 113 18.32 -8.43 10.45
CA GLU A 113 17.06 -7.98 11.02
C GLU A 113 15.90 -8.28 10.06
N ILE A 114 16.08 -8.10 8.75
CA ILE A 114 15.05 -8.43 7.74
C ILE A 114 14.70 -9.91 7.85
N GLU A 115 15.70 -10.78 7.85
CA GLU A 115 15.51 -12.22 7.91
C GLU A 115 14.89 -12.69 9.24
N ALA A 116 15.10 -11.96 10.33
CA ALA A 116 14.49 -12.24 11.63
C ALA A 116 13.06 -11.69 11.75
N SER A 117 12.72 -10.61 11.04
CA SER A 117 11.44 -9.90 11.19
C SER A 117 10.35 -10.41 10.26
N PHE A 118 10.73 -11.06 9.15
CA PHE A 118 9.79 -11.48 8.11
C PHE A 118 9.87 -12.97 7.82
N LEU A 119 8.78 -13.53 7.30
CA LEU A 119 8.75 -14.91 6.82
C LEU A 119 9.71 -15.05 5.62
N PRO A 120 10.58 -16.08 5.57
CA PRO A 120 11.63 -16.18 4.54
C PRO A 120 11.11 -16.10 3.10
N TRP A 121 9.95 -16.69 2.83
CA TRP A 121 9.35 -16.70 1.50
C TRP A 121 8.81 -15.33 1.05
N THR A 122 8.55 -14.41 1.99
CA THR A 122 8.02 -13.07 1.69
C THR A 122 9.11 -12.09 1.28
N VAL A 123 10.29 -12.17 1.90
CA VAL A 123 11.42 -11.26 1.64
C VAL A 123 12.34 -11.77 0.55
N SER A 124 12.41 -13.08 0.31
CA SER A 124 13.36 -13.68 -0.65
C SER A 124 13.22 -13.13 -2.06
N GLN A 125 12.00 -12.75 -2.48
CA GLN A 125 11.74 -12.14 -3.78
C GLN A 125 12.41 -10.78 -3.94
N PHE A 126 12.73 -10.08 -2.85
CA PHE A 126 13.35 -8.75 -2.88
C PHE A 126 14.86 -8.79 -2.63
N LYS A 127 15.47 -9.98 -2.53
CA LYS A 127 16.90 -10.14 -2.29
C LYS A 127 17.67 -10.30 -3.61
N TYR A 128 18.64 -9.43 -3.85
CA TYR A 128 19.54 -9.53 -5.00
C TYR A 128 20.96 -9.11 -4.62
N ASN A 129 21.97 -9.88 -5.07
CA ASN A 129 23.38 -9.66 -4.73
C ASN A 129 23.64 -9.44 -3.23
N GLY A 130 22.95 -10.21 -2.38
CA GLY A 130 23.11 -10.17 -0.92
C GLY A 130 22.40 -9.01 -0.21
N LYS A 131 21.72 -8.11 -0.94
CA LYS A 131 20.99 -6.96 -0.38
C LYS A 131 19.49 -7.07 -0.64
N TYR A 132 18.69 -6.45 0.22
CA TYR A 132 17.25 -6.33 0.02
C TYR A 132 16.91 -4.99 -0.64
N TYR A 133 15.96 -5.00 -1.58
CA TYR A 133 15.51 -3.81 -2.33
C TYR A 133 14.04 -3.46 -2.07
N GLY A 134 13.39 -4.18 -1.17
CA GLY A 134 12.01 -3.96 -0.78
C GLY A 134 11.69 -4.72 0.49
N LEU A 135 10.63 -4.29 1.17
CA LEU A 135 10.13 -4.90 2.40
C LEU A 135 8.66 -5.32 2.20
N PRO A 136 8.26 -6.51 2.67
CA PRO A 136 6.86 -6.92 2.66
C PRO A 136 6.01 -5.97 3.51
N THR A 137 4.84 -5.60 3.00
CA THR A 137 3.88 -4.75 3.73
C THR A 137 2.64 -5.52 4.17
N ASP A 138 2.22 -6.51 3.38
CA ASP A 138 1.15 -7.44 3.69
C ASP A 138 1.40 -8.81 3.06
N VAL A 139 0.66 -9.80 3.56
CA VAL A 139 0.53 -11.13 2.95
C VAL A 139 -0.95 -11.37 2.74
N GLN A 140 -1.30 -11.80 1.53
CA GLN A 140 -2.66 -12.13 1.16
C GLN A 140 -2.73 -13.61 0.80
N THR A 141 -3.84 -14.25 1.15
CA THR A 141 -4.13 -15.64 0.80
C THR A 141 -5.57 -15.77 0.31
N LEU A 142 -5.83 -16.82 -0.45
CA LEU A 142 -7.18 -17.14 -0.89
C LEU A 142 -7.91 -17.88 0.22
N VAL A 143 -9.11 -17.39 0.54
CA VAL A 143 -10.05 -18.07 1.42
C VAL A 143 -11.40 -18.17 0.73
N MET A 144 -12.14 -19.22 1.03
CA MET A 144 -13.50 -19.40 0.56
C MET A 144 -14.45 -18.98 1.67
N PHE A 145 -15.29 -17.97 1.39
CA PHE A 145 -16.41 -17.62 2.25
C PHE A 145 -17.62 -18.45 1.85
N VAL A 146 -18.29 -19.03 2.84
CA VAL A 146 -19.50 -19.85 2.64
C VAL A 146 -20.70 -19.10 3.20
N ASN A 147 -21.79 -19.07 2.44
CA ASN A 147 -23.05 -18.48 2.90
C ASN A 147 -23.97 -19.59 3.43
N ASP A 148 -23.97 -19.74 4.76
CA ASP A 148 -24.76 -20.76 5.46
C ASP A 148 -26.27 -20.67 5.18
N THR A 149 -26.78 -19.46 4.94
CA THR A 149 -28.20 -19.26 4.60
C THR A 149 -28.52 -19.90 3.26
N LEU A 150 -27.67 -19.68 2.25
CA LEU A 150 -27.86 -20.26 0.93
C LEU A 150 -27.67 -21.79 0.93
N LEU A 151 -26.78 -22.32 1.77
CA LEU A 151 -26.67 -23.78 1.97
C LEU A 151 -27.95 -24.36 2.56
N LYS A 152 -28.48 -23.78 3.64
CA LYS A 152 -29.72 -24.23 4.28
C LYS A 152 -30.93 -24.16 3.34
N GLU A 153 -31.09 -23.05 2.61
CA GLU A 153 -32.16 -22.90 1.61
C GLU A 153 -32.10 -23.97 0.51
N ALA A 154 -30.90 -24.42 0.18
CA ALA A 154 -30.66 -25.46 -0.82
C ALA A 154 -30.73 -26.88 -0.24
N GLY A 155 -31.05 -27.04 1.06
CA GLY A 155 -31.15 -28.33 1.74
C GLY A 155 -29.81 -28.93 2.16
N LEU A 156 -28.72 -28.16 2.13
CA LEU A 156 -27.38 -28.58 2.53
C LEU A 156 -27.10 -28.26 4.01
N ASP A 157 -26.23 -29.05 4.63
CA ASP A 157 -25.77 -28.82 6.01
C ASP A 157 -24.67 -27.74 6.03
N PRO A 158 -24.90 -26.56 6.64
CA PRO A 158 -23.90 -25.49 6.71
C PRO A 158 -22.64 -25.88 7.49
N ASN A 159 -22.71 -26.90 8.34
CA ASN A 159 -21.54 -27.40 9.08
C ASN A 159 -20.66 -28.35 8.24
N LYS A 160 -21.09 -28.66 7.01
CA LYS A 160 -20.35 -29.50 6.05
C LYS A 160 -20.03 -28.71 4.77
N PRO A 161 -19.22 -27.63 4.87
CA PRO A 161 -18.77 -26.91 3.69
C PRO A 161 -17.90 -27.84 2.81
N PRO A 162 -17.80 -27.55 1.50
CA PRO A 162 -17.08 -28.42 0.59
C PRO A 162 -15.59 -28.47 0.95
N ARG A 163 -15.04 -29.68 1.02
CA ARG A 163 -13.64 -29.98 1.34
C ARG A 163 -12.84 -30.40 0.12
N THR A 164 -13.51 -30.73 -0.97
CA THR A 164 -12.89 -31.09 -2.25
C THR A 164 -13.44 -30.24 -3.39
N TRP A 165 -12.70 -30.16 -4.50
CA TRP A 165 -13.17 -29.47 -5.70
C TRP A 165 -14.45 -30.09 -6.26
N SER A 166 -14.58 -31.41 -6.20
CA SER A 166 -15.80 -32.12 -6.63
C SER A 166 -17.00 -31.72 -5.77
N GLU A 167 -16.84 -31.71 -4.44
CA GLU A 167 -17.89 -31.26 -3.52
C GLU A 167 -18.24 -29.78 -3.73
N LEU A 168 -17.24 -28.93 -3.98
CA LEU A 168 -17.48 -27.52 -4.28
C LEU A 168 -18.35 -27.37 -5.52
N ILE A 169 -17.96 -28.02 -6.63
CA ILE A 169 -18.73 -27.96 -7.88
C ILE A 169 -20.15 -28.51 -7.70
N GLU A 170 -20.29 -29.62 -6.97
CA GLU A 170 -21.59 -30.23 -6.68
C GLU A 170 -22.48 -29.29 -5.86
N GLN A 171 -22.00 -28.84 -4.69
CA GLN A 171 -22.76 -27.94 -3.83
C GLN A 171 -23.07 -26.61 -4.53
N SER A 172 -22.13 -26.04 -5.29
CA SER A 172 -22.37 -24.84 -6.08
C SER A 172 -23.44 -25.02 -7.15
N ARG A 173 -23.55 -26.20 -7.78
CA ARG A 173 -24.67 -26.48 -8.71
C ARG A 173 -26.01 -26.54 -7.98
N ILE A 174 -26.06 -27.16 -6.81
CA ILE A 174 -27.27 -27.26 -5.98
C ILE A 174 -27.73 -25.86 -5.52
N VAL A 175 -26.79 -25.01 -5.10
CA VAL A 175 -27.08 -23.64 -4.64
C VAL A 175 -27.46 -22.69 -5.80
N THR A 176 -27.15 -23.04 -7.05
CA THR A 176 -27.45 -22.16 -8.20
C THR A 176 -28.94 -22.19 -8.55
N LYS A 177 -29.59 -21.01 -8.54
CA LYS A 177 -31.00 -20.85 -8.95
C LYS A 177 -31.11 -20.14 -10.30
N ARG A 178 -32.05 -20.59 -11.13
CA ARG A 178 -32.38 -20.00 -12.43
C ARG A 178 -33.85 -19.63 -12.51
N ASP A 179 -34.17 -18.57 -13.23
CA ASP A 179 -35.55 -18.23 -13.56
C ASP A 179 -36.10 -19.09 -14.72
N LYS A 180 -37.37 -18.85 -15.10
CA LYS A 180 -38.04 -19.60 -16.18
C LYS A 180 -37.38 -19.44 -17.56
N SER A 181 -36.60 -18.38 -17.77
CA SER A 181 -35.85 -18.14 -19.01
C SER A 181 -34.46 -18.82 -19.00
N GLY A 182 -34.08 -19.46 -17.89
CA GLY A 182 -32.77 -20.08 -17.72
C GLY A 182 -31.68 -19.13 -17.23
N LYS A 183 -32.01 -17.86 -16.98
CA LYS A 183 -31.06 -16.87 -16.45
C LYS A 183 -30.74 -17.19 -14.99
N ILE A 184 -29.44 -17.14 -14.64
CA ILE A 184 -28.99 -17.29 -13.24
C ILE A 184 -29.48 -16.08 -12.44
N ILE A 185 -30.21 -16.35 -11.36
CA ILE A 185 -30.67 -15.36 -10.38
C ILE A 185 -29.96 -15.50 -9.03
N GLN A 186 -29.27 -16.62 -8.81
CA GLN A 186 -28.39 -16.87 -7.67
C GLN A 186 -27.26 -17.79 -8.14
N GLY A 187 -26.00 -17.36 -8.04
CA GLY A 187 -24.83 -18.19 -8.34
C GLY A 187 -24.38 -18.96 -7.10
N GLY A 188 -24.09 -20.25 -7.23
CA GLY A 188 -23.56 -21.06 -6.13
C GLY A 188 -22.03 -21.02 -5.97
N LEU A 189 -21.32 -20.36 -6.88
CA LEU A 189 -19.90 -20.01 -6.77
C LEU A 189 -19.71 -18.65 -7.43
N ASP A 190 -19.03 -17.76 -6.75
CA ASP A 190 -18.56 -16.50 -7.32
C ASP A 190 -17.10 -16.31 -6.92
N THR A 191 -16.31 -15.87 -7.88
CA THR A 191 -14.90 -15.60 -7.73
C THR A 191 -14.70 -14.12 -7.93
N ARG A 192 -14.59 -13.41 -6.81
CA ARG A 192 -14.49 -11.94 -6.74
C ARG A 192 -13.47 -11.36 -7.72
N TYR A 193 -12.43 -12.11 -8.05
CA TYR A 193 -11.41 -11.71 -9.01
C TYR A 193 -11.30 -12.71 -10.15
N LYS A 194 -11.24 -12.20 -11.38
CA LYS A 194 -11.07 -13.03 -12.59
C LYS A 194 -9.81 -13.89 -12.52
N TRP A 195 -8.72 -13.38 -11.94
CA TRP A 195 -7.45 -14.11 -11.79
C TRP A 195 -7.52 -15.28 -10.81
N ALA A 196 -8.53 -15.34 -9.94
CA ALA A 196 -8.68 -16.43 -8.98
C ALA A 196 -9.15 -17.75 -9.62
N VAL A 197 -9.46 -17.76 -10.93
CA VAL A 197 -10.02 -18.94 -11.63
C VAL A 197 -9.37 -19.22 -12.99
N ILE A 198 -8.22 -18.63 -13.29
CA ILE A 198 -7.59 -18.84 -14.59
C ILE A 198 -6.70 -20.07 -14.54
N ASN A 199 -7.03 -21.05 -15.41
CA ASN A 199 -6.14 -22.10 -15.92
C ASN A 199 -5.16 -21.50 -16.93
#